data_AF-A0A067DHM2-F1
#
_entry.id   AF-A0A067DHM2-F1
#
_cell.length_a   1.000
_cell.length_b   1.000
_cell.length_c   1.000
_cell.angle_alpha   90.00
_cell.angle_beta   90.00
_cell.angle_gamma   90.00
#
_symmetry.space_group_name_H-M   'P 1'
#
loop_
_entity.id
_entity.type
_entity.pdbx_description
1 polymer ?
#
loop_
_entity_poly.entity_id
_entity_poly.type
_entity_poly.pdbx_seq_one_letter_code
_entity_poly.pdbx_strand_id
1 'polypeptide(L)'
;MKVSANVIYLSGVGLATEGWPEGMYDGLGIILSILLVVMVTAISDYKQSLQFRDLDREKKKIFIQVTRDGQRQKVSIYDLVVGDIVHLSIGDQVPADGIFISGYSLLIDESSLSGESEPMYICDENPFLLAGTKVQDGSVKMLVTTVGMRTEWGKLMETLNE
;
A
#
# COMPACT_ATOMS: atom_id res chain seq x y z
N MET A 1 -16.35 -10.06 7.39
CA MET A 1 -16.75 -10.82 8.60
C MET A 1 -17.75 -10.12 9.51
N LYS A 2 -17.63 -8.82 9.84
CA LYS A 2 -18.58 -8.15 10.78
C LYS A 2 -20.02 -7.96 10.26
N VAL A 3 -20.23 -7.86 8.95
CA VAL A 3 -21.57 -7.66 8.35
C VAL A 3 -22.37 -8.97 8.30
N SER A 4 -21.68 -10.08 8.04
CA SER A 4 -22.28 -11.43 8.03
C SER A 4 -22.89 -11.80 9.39
N ALA A 5 -22.26 -11.38 10.50
CA ALA A 5 -22.77 -11.67 11.84
C ALA A 5 -24.12 -10.98 12.16
N ASN A 6 -24.33 -9.75 11.68
CA ASN A 6 -25.57 -9.00 11.93
C ASN A 6 -26.76 -9.52 11.12
N VAL A 7 -26.51 -10.05 9.93
CA VAL A 7 -27.55 -10.63 9.06
C VAL A 7 -28.04 -11.97 9.61
N ILE A 8 -27.13 -12.77 10.19
CA ILE A 8 -27.48 -14.02 10.87
C ILE A 8 -28.35 -13.74 12.11
N TYR A 9 -28.06 -12.68 12.86
CA TYR A 9 -28.84 -12.30 14.05
C TYR A 9 -30.29 -11.90 13.72
N LEU A 10 -30.51 -11.12 12.66
CA LEU A 10 -31.86 -10.77 12.21
C LEU A 10 -32.67 -11.96 11.69
N SER A 11 -31.99 -12.90 11.02
CA SER A 11 -32.62 -14.11 10.47
C SER A 11 -33.12 -15.04 11.59
N GLY A 12 -32.35 -15.14 12.69
CA GLY A 12 -32.72 -15.96 13.85
C GLY A 12 -33.92 -15.42 14.65
N VAL A 13 -34.16 -14.10 14.62
CA VAL A 13 -35.31 -13.49 15.29
C VAL A 13 -36.60 -13.67 14.47
N GLY A 14 -36.51 -13.71 13.14
CA GLY A 14 -37.67 -13.92 12.26
C GLY A 14 -38.23 -15.35 12.32
N LEU A 15 -37.37 -16.35 12.48
CA LEU A 15 -37.74 -17.78 12.43
C LEU A 15 -38.50 -18.31 13.66
N ALA A 16 -38.59 -17.54 14.75
CA ALA A 16 -39.17 -18.01 16.01
C ALA A 16 -40.69 -17.77 16.15
N THR A 17 -41.36 -17.20 15.14
CA THR A 17 -42.72 -16.65 15.35
C THR A 17 -43.90 -17.49 14.87
N GLU A 18 -43.85 -18.30 13.80
CA GLU A 18 -45.08 -19.00 13.34
C GLU A 18 -44.83 -20.44 12.83
N GLY A 19 -45.73 -21.35 13.22
CA GLY A 19 -45.71 -22.78 12.92
C GLY A 19 -46.85 -23.24 11.99
N TRP A 20 -46.66 -24.44 11.44
CA TRP A 20 -47.38 -25.09 10.32
C TRP A 20 -48.92 -24.99 10.30
N PRO A 21 -49.48 -24.57 9.15
CA PRO A 21 -49.97 -25.54 8.15
C PRO A 21 -49.58 -25.23 6.68
N GLU A 22 -48.58 -24.37 6.44
CA GLU A 22 -48.27 -23.74 5.13
C GLU A 22 -46.99 -24.24 4.43
N GLY A 23 -46.60 -25.50 4.62
CA GLY A 23 -45.27 -26.04 4.27
C GLY A 23 -44.73 -25.85 2.84
N MET A 24 -45.56 -25.56 1.83
CA MET A 24 -45.11 -25.23 0.47
C MET A 24 -44.74 -23.75 0.33
N TYR A 25 -45.54 -22.88 0.97
CA TYR A 25 -45.28 -21.44 1.03
C TYR A 25 -44.14 -21.12 1.99
N ASP A 26 -44.01 -21.90 3.09
CA ASP A 26 -42.88 -21.81 4.01
C ASP A 26 -41.55 -22.17 3.35
N GLY A 27 -41.50 -23.28 2.59
CA GLY A 27 -40.30 -23.67 1.86
C GLY A 27 -39.90 -22.65 0.79
N LEU A 28 -40.88 -22.09 0.07
CA LEU A 28 -40.67 -21.04 -0.92
C LEU A 28 -40.19 -19.74 -0.26
N GLY A 29 -40.75 -19.40 0.91
CA GLY A 29 -40.35 -18.25 1.73
C GLY A 29 -38.90 -18.36 2.21
N ILE A 30 -38.48 -19.54 2.66
CA ILE A 30 -37.09 -19.79 3.08
C ILE A 30 -36.13 -19.63 1.89
N ILE A 31 -36.45 -20.22 0.73
CA ILE A 31 -35.60 -20.10 -0.47
C ILE A 31 -35.49 -18.65 -0.94
N LEU A 32 -36.60 -17.92 -0.94
CA LEU A 32 -36.66 -16.53 -1.38
C LEU A 32 -35.93 -15.59 -0.40
N SER A 33 -35.99 -15.89 0.90
CA SER A 33 -35.22 -15.19 1.94
C SER A 33 -33.72 -15.41 1.78
N ILE A 34 -33.27 -16.67 1.58
CA ILE A 34 -31.85 -16.98 1.33
C ILE A 34 -31.36 -16.29 0.05
N LEU A 35 -32.14 -16.32 -1.03
CA LEU A 35 -31.80 -15.66 -2.29
C LEU A 35 -31.62 -14.14 -2.11
N LEU A 36 -32.54 -13.49 -1.39
CA LEU A 36 -32.45 -12.06 -1.10
C LEU A 36 -31.20 -11.73 -0.26
N VAL A 37 -30.92 -12.52 0.77
CA VAL A 37 -29.73 -12.34 1.61
C VAL A 37 -28.45 -12.50 0.80
N VAL A 38 -28.35 -13.52 -0.05
CA VAL A 38 -27.18 -13.74 -0.92
C VAL A 38 -27.03 -12.60 -1.92
N MET A 39 -28.11 -12.13 -2.53
CA MET A 39 -28.08 -11.01 -3.48
C MET A 39 -27.62 -9.71 -2.81
N VAL A 40 -28.17 -9.38 -1.63
CA VAL A 40 -27.78 -8.19 -0.86
C VAL A 40 -26.32 -8.29 -0.42
N THR A 41 -25.88 -9.48 0.03
CA THR A 41 -24.48 -9.72 0.43
C THR A 41 -23.55 -9.58 -0.76
N ALA A 42 -23.87 -10.17 -1.92
CA ALA A 42 -23.08 -10.05 -3.14
C ALA A 42 -22.98 -8.61 -3.65
N ILE A 43 -24.08 -7.84 -3.62
CA ILE A 43 -24.07 -6.42 -3.99
C ILE A 43 -23.24 -5.61 -2.99
N SER A 44 -23.35 -5.89 -1.69
CA SER A 44 -22.58 -5.23 -0.63
C SER A 44 -21.09 -5.52 -0.78
N ASP A 45 -20.71 -6.79 -0.96
CA ASP A 45 -19.32 -7.21 -1.16
C ASP A 45 -18.76 -6.62 -2.46
N TYR A 46 -19.56 -6.55 -3.53
CA TYR A 46 -19.16 -5.90 -4.77
C TYR A 46 -18.92 -4.40 -4.59
N LYS A 47 -19.84 -3.68 -3.93
CA LYS A 47 -19.65 -2.25 -3.61
C LYS A 47 -18.47 -2.01 -2.67
N GLN A 48 -18.26 -2.89 -1.70
CA GLN A 48 -17.13 -2.81 -0.78
C GLN A 48 -15.81 -3.04 -1.51
N SER A 49 -15.76 -3.98 -2.46
CA SER A 49 -14.59 -4.22 -3.32
C SER A 49 -14.25 -3.03 -4.23
N LEU A 50 -15.27 -2.30 -4.71
CA LEU A 50 -15.09 -1.08 -5.49
C LEU A 50 -14.55 0.09 -4.65
N GLN A 51 -15.03 0.25 -3.40
CA GLN A 51 -14.50 1.27 -2.49
C GLN A 51 -13.03 1.00 -2.10
N PHE A 52 -12.62 -0.28 -2.03
CA PHE A 52 -11.20 -0.63 -1.90
C PHE A 52 -10.39 -0.25 -3.15
N ARG A 53 -10.94 -0.42 -4.37
CA ARG A 53 -10.26 -0.01 -5.61
C ARG A 53 -10.08 1.50 -5.75
N ASP A 54 -11.04 2.29 -5.26
CA ASP A 54 -10.92 3.75 -5.29
C ASP A 54 -9.96 4.27 -4.21
N LEU A 55 -9.93 3.66 -3.02
CA LEU A 55 -8.90 3.91 -2.01
C LEU A 55 -7.50 3.47 -2.46
N ASP A 56 -7.38 2.38 -3.24
CA ASP A 56 -6.11 1.92 -3.81
C ASP A 56 -5.63 2.82 -4.97
N ARG A 57 -6.54 3.54 -5.62
CA ARG A 57 -6.23 4.60 -6.59
C ARG A 57 -5.77 5.89 -5.92
N GLU A 58 -6.28 6.22 -4.74
CA GLU A 58 -5.87 7.42 -3.99
C GLU A 58 -4.59 7.22 -3.17
N LYS A 59 -4.30 5.99 -2.70
CA LYS A 59 -3.03 5.67 -2.03
C LYS A 59 -1.82 5.57 -2.97
N LYS A 60 -2.03 5.54 -4.28
CA LYS A 60 -0.99 5.42 -5.33
C LYS A 60 -0.52 6.76 -5.90
N LYS A 61 -0.44 7.79 -5.05
CA LYS A 61 0.12 9.09 -5.43
C LYS A 61 1.15 9.56 -4.42
N ILE A 62 2.12 8.69 -4.12
CA ILE A 62 3.37 9.15 -3.52
C ILE A 62 4.07 9.96 -4.61
N PHE A 63 3.95 11.28 -4.53
CA PHE A 63 4.63 12.21 -5.41
C PHE A 63 6.00 12.53 -4.84
N ILE A 64 7.02 12.35 -5.68
CA ILE A 64 8.41 12.59 -5.31
C ILE A 64 8.88 13.82 -6.09
N GLN A 65 9.70 14.66 -5.45
CA GLN A 65 10.32 15.78 -6.14
C GLN A 65 11.56 15.30 -6.89
N VAL A 66 11.55 15.44 -8.21
CA VAL A 66 12.69 15.13 -9.07
C VAL A 66 13.11 16.33 -9.89
N THR A 67 14.37 16.34 -10.34
CA THR A 67 14.87 17.30 -11.31
C THR A 67 15.18 16.59 -12.62
N ARG A 68 14.49 16.96 -13.70
CA ARG A 68 14.80 16.58 -15.08
C ARG A 68 15.03 17.85 -15.88
N ASP A 69 16.02 17.84 -16.77
CA ASP A 69 16.36 18.98 -17.64
C ASP A 69 16.58 20.30 -16.88
N GLY A 70 17.09 20.22 -15.65
CA GLY A 70 17.35 21.37 -14.78
C GLY A 70 16.11 21.98 -14.11
N GLN A 71 14.90 21.45 -14.35
CA GLN A 71 13.66 21.92 -13.73
C GLN A 71 13.16 20.94 -12.66
N ARG A 72 12.75 21.48 -11.51
CA ARG A 72 12.13 20.69 -10.43
C ARG A 72 10.67 20.41 -10.77
N GLN A 73 10.29 19.13 -10.78
CA GLN A 73 8.94 18.67 -11.04
C GLN A 73 8.55 17.56 -10.05
N LYS A 74 7.26 17.47 -9.74
CA LYS A 74 6.71 16.37 -8.95
C LYS A 74 6.31 15.25 -9.89
N VAL A 75 6.90 14.08 -9.73
CA VAL A 75 6.56 12.87 -10.50
C VAL A 75 5.98 11.82 -9.57
N SER A 76 5.19 10.93 -10.13
CA SER A 76 4.74 9.74 -9.40
C SER A 76 5.93 8.81 -9.15
N ILE A 77 5.91 8.07 -8.04
CA ILE A 77 6.87 6.98 -7.80
C ILE A 77 6.91 5.94 -8.94
N TYR A 78 5.79 5.76 -9.64
CA TYR A 78 5.69 4.85 -10.78
C TYR A 78 6.36 5.38 -12.05
N ASP A 79 6.54 6.69 -12.17
CA ASP A 79 7.17 7.33 -13.34
C ASP A 79 8.66 7.61 -13.11
N LEU A 80 9.22 7.13 -11.99
CA LEU A 80 10.62 7.31 -11.64
C LEU A 80 11.53 6.47 -12.54
N VAL A 81 12.55 7.10 -13.12
CA VAL A 81 13.50 6.43 -14.02
C VAL A 81 14.95 6.63 -13.58
N VAL A 82 15.82 5.76 -14.07
CA VAL A 82 17.27 5.86 -13.86
C VAL A 82 17.78 7.16 -14.48
N GLY A 83 18.63 7.88 -13.74
CA GLY A 83 19.17 9.18 -14.13
C GLY A 83 18.39 10.37 -13.57
N ASP A 84 17.23 10.16 -12.93
CA ASP A 84 16.52 11.22 -12.23
C ASP A 84 17.30 11.67 -10.98
N ILE A 85 17.29 12.98 -10.71
CA ILE A 85 17.80 13.53 -9.45
C ILE A 85 16.62 13.71 -8.50
N VAL A 86 16.53 12.84 -7.50
CA VAL A 86 15.48 12.88 -6.47
C VAL A 86 15.92 13.77 -5.31
N HIS A 87 15.01 14.59 -4.81
CA HIS A 87 15.21 15.43 -3.62
C HIS A 87 14.42 14.81 -2.47
N LEU A 88 15.11 14.39 -1.42
CA LEU A 88 14.52 13.84 -0.21
C LEU A 88 14.75 14.79 0.97
N SER A 89 13.76 14.84 1.84
CA SER A 89 13.78 15.59 3.09
C SER A 89 13.57 14.66 4.28
N ILE A 90 13.73 15.21 5.48
CA ILE A 90 13.48 14.51 6.75
C ILE A 90 12.10 13.84 6.73
N GLY A 91 12.07 12.55 7.06
CA GLY A 91 10.87 11.73 7.12
C GLY A 91 10.50 11.03 5.82
N ASP A 92 11.11 11.40 4.69
CA ASP A 92 10.86 10.76 3.40
C ASP A 92 11.49 9.36 3.35
N GLN A 93 10.81 8.45 2.67
CA GLN A 93 11.33 7.12 2.36
C GLN A 93 12.03 7.15 1.00
N VAL A 94 13.20 6.51 0.92
CA VAL A 94 13.97 6.39 -0.32
C VAL A 94 13.20 5.49 -1.31
N PRO A 95 12.79 5.99 -2.48
CA PRO A 95 11.91 5.27 -3.40
C PRO A 95 12.65 4.26 -4.31
N ALA A 96 13.96 4.42 -4.46
CA ALA A 96 14.79 3.69 -5.42
C ALA A 96 16.25 3.72 -4.98
N ASP A 97 17.08 2.81 -5.48
CA ASP A 97 18.51 2.82 -5.17
C ASP A 97 19.20 3.95 -5.93
N GLY A 98 20.17 4.59 -5.29
CA GLY A 98 20.87 5.71 -5.89
C GLY A 98 22.15 6.11 -5.17
N ILE A 99 22.77 7.16 -5.70
CA ILE A 99 24.03 7.70 -5.21
C ILE A 99 23.80 9.12 -4.69
N PHE A 100 24.36 9.44 -3.54
CA PHE A 100 24.40 10.77 -2.95
C PHE A 100 25.11 11.75 -3.90
N ILE A 101 24.44 12.84 -4.26
CA ILE A 101 25.04 13.93 -5.05
C ILE A 101 25.39 15.11 -4.15
N SER A 102 24.44 15.55 -3.34
CA SER A 102 24.60 16.74 -2.52
C SER A 102 23.56 16.77 -1.42
N GLY A 103 23.90 17.28 -0.25
CA GLY A 103 22.98 17.36 0.88
C GLY A 103 23.65 17.95 2.10
N TYR A 104 22.90 18.04 3.19
CA TYR A 104 23.42 18.45 4.49
C TYR A 104 22.95 17.48 5.56
N SER A 105 23.87 17.07 6.44
CA SER A 105 23.62 16.25 7.63
C SER A 105 22.73 15.03 7.37
N LEU A 106 23.15 14.18 6.42
CA LEU A 106 22.36 13.03 5.98
C LEU A 106 22.47 11.88 6.98
N LEU A 107 21.38 11.62 7.68
CA LEU A 107 21.25 10.52 8.63
C LEU A 107 20.14 9.59 8.15
N ILE A 108 20.51 8.36 7.77
CA ILE A 108 19.59 7.38 7.20
C ILE A 108 19.39 6.25 8.20
N ASP A 109 18.13 5.82 8.33
CA ASP A 109 17.74 4.65 9.08
C ASP A 109 17.51 3.47 8.14
N GLU A 110 18.35 2.44 8.32
CA GLU A 110 18.31 1.20 7.56
C GLU A 110 17.50 0.08 8.24
N SER A 111 16.83 0.35 9.36
CA SER A 111 16.02 -0.62 10.09
C SER A 111 14.98 -1.33 9.22
N SER A 112 14.50 -0.66 8.17
CA SER A 112 13.54 -1.23 7.24
C SER A 112 14.15 -2.30 6.33
N LEU A 113 15.44 -2.20 5.98
CA LEU A 113 16.12 -3.10 5.04
C LEU A 113 16.96 -4.16 5.75
N SER A 114 17.79 -3.76 6.72
CA SER A 114 18.72 -4.67 7.42
C SER A 114 18.16 -5.20 8.74
N GLY A 115 17.15 -4.54 9.31
CA GLY A 115 16.66 -4.82 10.67
C GLY A 115 17.54 -4.22 11.78
N GLU A 116 18.68 -3.63 11.43
CA GLU A 116 19.56 -2.96 12.37
C GLU A 116 19.07 -1.52 12.60
N SER A 117 18.88 -1.14 13.86
CA SER A 117 18.33 0.17 14.24
C SER A 117 19.39 1.27 14.36
N GLU A 118 20.64 0.98 13.98
CA GLU A 118 21.70 1.97 14.05
C GLU A 118 21.67 2.86 12.80
N PRO A 119 21.45 4.17 12.95
CA PRO A 119 21.46 5.08 11.82
C PRO A 119 22.87 5.18 11.23
N MET A 120 22.98 5.04 9.91
CA MET A 120 24.23 5.21 9.20
C MET A 120 24.37 6.63 8.63
N TYR A 121 25.58 7.16 8.79
CA TYR A 121 25.99 8.42 8.16
C TYR A 121 26.47 8.12 6.75
N ILE A 122 25.86 8.79 5.78
CA ILE A 122 26.31 8.74 4.39
C ILE A 122 27.46 9.74 4.25
N CYS A 123 28.63 9.22 3.92
CA CYS A 123 29.85 9.99 3.64
C CYS A 123 30.26 9.79 2.17
N ASP A 124 31.20 10.61 1.68
CA ASP A 124 31.76 10.46 0.32
C ASP A 124 32.39 9.08 0.07
N GLU A 125 32.80 8.38 1.13
CA GLU A 125 33.35 7.03 1.10
C GLU A 125 32.27 5.95 0.88
N ASN A 126 31.02 6.23 1.26
CA ASN A 126 29.88 5.33 1.08
C ASN A 126 28.63 6.11 0.62
N PRO A 127 28.61 6.62 -0.62
CA PRO A 127 27.54 7.50 -1.10
C PRO A 127 26.29 6.75 -1.53
N PHE A 128 26.08 5.49 -1.12
CA PHE A 128 24.97 4.67 -1.61
C PHE A 128 23.71 4.86 -0.76
N LEU A 129 22.59 5.16 -1.40
CA LEU A 129 21.26 5.18 -0.79
C LEU A 129 20.46 3.97 -1.29
N LEU A 130 19.96 3.18 -0.36
CA LEU A 130 19.18 1.98 -0.66
C LEU A 130 17.68 2.26 -0.54
N ALA A 131 16.92 1.69 -1.45
CA ALA A 131 15.46 1.74 -1.46
C ALA A 131 14.88 1.15 -0.17
N GLY A 132 13.82 1.77 0.34
CA GLY A 132 13.16 1.33 1.57
C GLY A 132 13.73 1.95 2.85
N THR A 133 14.93 2.52 2.82
CA THR A 133 15.52 3.26 3.94
C THR A 133 14.80 4.60 4.16
N LYS A 134 14.88 5.14 5.38
CA LYS A 134 14.17 6.38 5.75
C LYS A 134 15.16 7.48 6.15
N VAL A 135 14.92 8.70 5.66
CA VAL A 135 15.71 9.87 6.04
C VAL A 135 15.28 10.29 7.46
N GLN A 136 16.18 10.16 8.43
CA GLN A 136 15.94 10.57 9.82
C GLN A 136 16.27 12.04 10.04
N ASP A 137 17.32 12.55 9.39
CA ASP A 137 17.72 13.94 9.49
C ASP A 137 18.40 14.41 8.19
N GLY A 138 18.35 15.73 7.96
CA GLY A 138 18.95 16.40 6.83
C GLY A 138 18.11 16.46 5.54
N SER A 139 18.77 16.87 4.47
CA SER A 139 18.21 16.86 3.12
C SER A 139 19.24 16.36 2.14
N VAL A 140 18.80 15.54 1.19
CA VAL A 140 19.67 14.91 0.20
C VAL A 140 19.10 15.02 -1.20
N LYS A 141 20.00 15.24 -2.14
CA LYS A 141 19.79 14.99 -3.57
C LYS A 141 20.53 13.73 -3.92
N MET A 142 19.79 12.76 -4.44
CA MET A 142 20.33 11.49 -4.89
C MET A 142 20.12 11.33 -6.39
N LEU A 143 21.07 10.68 -7.06
CA LEU A 143 20.94 10.23 -8.44
C LEU A 143 20.39 8.82 -8.44
N VAL A 144 19.27 8.60 -9.11
CA VAL A 144 18.67 7.27 -9.22
C VAL A 144 19.52 6.40 -10.14
N THR A 145 19.99 5.27 -9.63
CA THR A 145 20.76 4.27 -10.39
C THR A 145 19.91 3.07 -10.79
N THR A 146 18.99 2.65 -9.91
CA THR A 146 18.16 1.46 -10.13
C THR A 146 16.75 1.67 -9.60
N VAL A 147 15.73 1.22 -10.35
CA VAL A 147 14.31 1.36 -9.99
C VAL A 147 13.57 0.02 -10.06
N GLY A 148 12.47 -0.10 -9.32
CA GLY A 148 11.57 -1.25 -9.36
C GLY A 148 12.18 -2.53 -8.80
N MET A 149 11.85 -3.69 -9.38
CA MET A 149 12.31 -5.02 -8.92
C MET A 149 13.83 -5.20 -8.95
N ARG A 150 14.56 -4.33 -9.66
CA ARG A 150 16.01 -4.41 -9.77
C ARG A 150 16.74 -3.85 -8.54
N THR A 151 16.05 -3.12 -7.67
CA THR A 151 16.63 -2.59 -6.43
C THR A 151 16.86 -3.70 -5.41
N GLU A 152 17.72 -3.46 -4.42
CA GLU A 152 17.96 -4.41 -3.33
C GLU A 152 16.66 -4.71 -2.56
N TRP A 153 15.84 -3.69 -2.31
CA TRP A 153 14.50 -3.86 -1.73
C TRP A 153 13.57 -4.69 -2.63
N GLY A 154 13.62 -4.47 -3.94
CA GLY A 154 12.83 -5.23 -4.91
C GLY A 154 13.16 -6.72 -4.91
N LYS A 155 14.45 -7.06 -4.91
CA LYS A 155 14.95 -8.44 -4.84
C LYS A 155 14.61 -9.11 -3.50
N LEU A 156 14.71 -8.38 -2.39
CA LEU A 156 14.33 -8.88 -1.07
C LEU A 156 12.85 -9.26 -1.05
N MET A 157 11.99 -8.39 -1.60
CA MET A 157 10.55 -8.64 -1.67
C MET A 157 10.20 -9.80 -2.62
N GLU A 158 10.95 -9.98 -3.70
CA GLU A 158 10.81 -11.13 -4.61
C GLU A 158 11.12 -12.45 -3.89
N THR A 159 12.23 -12.50 -3.16
CA THR A 159 12.67 -13.70 -2.43
C THR A 159 11.70 -14.09 -1.32
N LEU A 160 11.06 -13.11 -0.67
CA LEU A 160 10.07 -13.36 0.39
C LEU A 160 8.70 -13.84 -0.15
N ASN A 161 8.46 -13.67 -1.45
CA ASN A 161 7.20 -14.02 -2.08
C ASN A 161 7.25 -15.36 -2.84
N GLU A 162 8.42 -16.00 -2.89
CA GLU A 162 8.61 -17.43 -3.20
C GLU A 162 8.44 -18.31 -1.96
#